data_AF-A0A564YB93-F1
#
_entry.id   AF-A0A564YB93-F1
#
_cell.length_a   1.000
_cell.length_b   1.000
_cell.length_c   1.000
_cell.angle_alpha   90.00
_cell.angle_beta   90.00
_cell.angle_gamma   90.00
#
_symmetry.space_group_name_H-M   'P 1'
#
loop_
_entity.id
_entity.type
_entity.pdbx_description
1 polymer ?
#
loop_
_entity_poly.entity_id
_entity_poly.type
_entity_poly.pdbx_seq_one_letter_code
_entity_poly.pdbx_strand_id
1 'polypeptide(L)'
;DTELQHVSRSLFLLQLGERVESACLVWRKQNAGIIDELVNVYKIYADFFTAPKRKLEHFREMWLRALQMNAESGVSLDPEWPKWSNQICMMVGQELYRILYDHLTFNTRALKPQDPENPHLRQDAPVLFEVTSDDPGAAHYEIRVHPILLKWYKASGRHASLVFNPTELPMLCPPLPWIDTKQGGYLLSSSDATRFIRKTTYFPGADAAADDDLDFDISMIPRVLDSL
;
A
#
# COMPACT_ATOMS: atom_id res chain seq x y z
N ASP A 1 -22.90 -8.09 13.80
CA ASP A 1 -22.12 -9.07 12.99
C ASP A 1 -21.67 -8.53 11.64
N THR A 2 -21.22 -7.28 11.59
CA THR A 2 -20.81 -6.54 10.39
C THR A 2 -19.32 -6.24 10.45
N GLU A 3 -18.50 -7.28 10.57
CA GLU A 3 -17.05 -7.13 10.41
C GLU A 3 -16.74 -6.97 8.91
N LEU A 4 -16.59 -5.70 8.49
CA LEU A 4 -15.92 -5.22 7.26
C LEU A 4 -16.06 -6.13 6.02
N GLN A 5 -17.27 -6.17 5.45
CA GLN A 5 -17.55 -6.89 4.20
C GLN A 5 -17.67 -5.96 2.97
N HIS A 6 -17.42 -4.67 3.15
CA HIS A 6 -17.61 -3.64 2.14
C HIS A 6 -16.50 -2.58 2.24
N VAL A 7 -16.15 -2.02 1.09
CA VAL A 7 -15.21 -0.89 0.97
C VAL A 7 -15.82 0.10 -0.01
N SER A 8 -15.66 1.42 0.23
CA SER A 8 -16.07 2.42 -0.75
C SER A 8 -15.39 2.12 -2.10
N ARG A 9 -16.18 2.18 -3.17
CA ARG A 9 -15.71 1.93 -4.53
C ARG A 9 -14.55 2.86 -4.89
N SER A 10 -14.66 4.14 -4.57
CA SER A 10 -13.63 5.14 -4.89
C SER A 10 -12.29 4.78 -4.22
N LEU A 11 -12.33 4.47 -2.93
CA LEU A 11 -11.16 4.04 -2.15
C LEU A 11 -10.57 2.74 -2.68
N PHE A 12 -11.39 1.73 -2.95
CA PHE A 12 -10.93 0.45 -3.47
C PHE A 12 -10.20 0.59 -4.81
N LEU A 13 -10.77 1.37 -5.74
CA LEU A 13 -10.17 1.62 -7.06
C LEU A 13 -8.86 2.38 -6.92
N LEU A 14 -8.80 3.41 -6.08
CA LEU A 14 -7.58 4.16 -5.83
C LEU A 14 -6.47 3.24 -5.30
N GLN A 15 -6.78 2.40 -4.30
CA GLN A 15 -5.83 1.45 -3.72
C GLN A 15 -5.34 0.41 -4.71
N LEU A 16 -6.19 -0.06 -5.63
CA LEU A 16 -5.76 -0.94 -6.72
C LEU A 16 -4.72 -0.26 -7.61
N GLY A 17 -4.96 1.00 -8.00
CA GLY A 17 -4.01 1.80 -8.76
C GLY A 17 -2.69 2.02 -8.03
N GLU A 18 -2.74 2.43 -6.76
CA GLU A 18 -1.55 2.66 -5.92
C GLU A 18 -0.72 1.38 -5.73
N ARG A 19 -1.36 0.20 -5.64
CA ARG A 19 -0.66 -1.09 -5.61
C ARG A 19 0.09 -1.38 -6.91
N VAL A 20 -0.52 -1.08 -8.06
CA VAL A 20 0.14 -1.22 -9.37
C VAL A 20 1.30 -0.24 -9.51
N GLU A 21 1.13 1.02 -9.10
CA GLU A 21 2.20 2.02 -9.07
C GLU A 21 3.36 1.54 -8.19
N SER A 22 3.07 1.06 -6.98
CA SER A 22 4.06 0.55 -6.04
C SER A 22 4.84 -0.63 -6.62
N ALA A 23 4.16 -1.57 -7.28
CA ALA A 23 4.79 -2.70 -7.96
C ALA A 23 5.69 -2.23 -9.12
N CYS A 24 5.23 -1.28 -9.93
CA CYS A 24 6.02 -0.67 -10.99
C CYS A 24 7.27 0.02 -10.44
N LEU A 25 7.16 0.73 -9.32
CA LEU A 25 8.26 1.43 -8.67
C LEU A 25 9.33 0.44 -8.19
N VAL A 26 8.92 -0.66 -7.55
CA VAL A 26 9.85 -1.73 -7.14
C VAL A 26 10.54 -2.36 -8.35
N TRP A 27 9.78 -2.66 -9.41
CA TRP A 27 10.32 -3.21 -10.66
C TRP A 27 11.35 -2.26 -11.31
N ARG A 28 11.09 -0.96 -11.31
CA ARG A 28 12.04 0.05 -11.81
C ARG A 28 13.32 0.09 -10.96
N LYS A 29 13.21 0.06 -9.62
CA LYS A 29 14.38 0.02 -8.72
C LYS A 29 15.25 -1.20 -8.99
N GLN A 30 14.61 -2.35 -9.19
CA GLN A 30 15.31 -3.59 -9.47
C GLN A 30 16.06 -3.52 -10.81
N ASN A 31 15.41 -3.11 -11.89
CA ASN A 31 16.05 -3.05 -13.22
C ASN A 31 17.11 -1.96 -13.36
N ALA A 32 17.01 -0.90 -12.56
CA ALA A 32 18.04 0.13 -12.49
C ALA A 32 19.27 -0.30 -11.65
N GLY A 33 19.26 -1.48 -11.02
CA GLY A 33 20.35 -1.95 -10.15
C GLY A 33 20.39 -1.26 -8.78
N ILE A 34 19.36 -0.47 -8.44
CA ILE A 34 19.31 0.32 -7.19
C ILE A 34 19.21 -0.58 -5.97
N ILE A 35 18.51 -1.72 -6.08
CA ILE A 35 18.37 -2.65 -4.97
C ILE A 35 19.72 -3.28 -4.61
N ASP A 36 20.51 -3.68 -5.61
CA ASP A 36 21.84 -4.27 -5.39
C ASP A 36 22.80 -3.24 -4.79
N GLU A 37 22.74 -2.01 -5.31
CA GLU A 37 23.53 -0.90 -4.80
C GLU A 37 23.15 -0.53 -3.35
N LEU A 38 21.85 -0.54 -3.03
CA LEU A 38 21.36 -0.32 -1.67
C LEU A 38 21.90 -1.39 -0.72
N VAL A 39 21.95 -2.65 -1.15
CA VAL A 39 22.54 -3.73 -0.35
C VAL A 39 24.02 -3.47 -0.09
N ASN A 40 24.79 -2.98 -1.07
CA ASN A 40 26.21 -2.67 -0.90
C ASN A 40 26.43 -1.52 0.09
N VAL A 41 25.74 -0.41 -0.09
CA VAL A 41 25.82 0.75 0.81
C VAL A 41 25.35 0.38 2.22
N TYR A 42 24.26 -0.36 2.33
CA TYR A 42 23.71 -0.75 3.63
C TYR A 42 24.63 -1.69 4.41
N LYS A 43 25.36 -2.60 3.74
CA LYS A 43 26.39 -3.42 4.40
C LYS A 43 27.48 -2.56 5.05
N ILE A 44 28.00 -1.58 4.31
CA ILE A 44 29.01 -0.64 4.84
C ILE A 44 28.46 0.12 6.05
N TYR A 45 27.21 0.59 5.96
CA TYR A 45 26.53 1.26 7.08
C TYR A 45 26.35 0.33 8.29
N ALA A 46 25.89 -0.90 8.07
CA ALA A 46 25.69 -1.90 9.13
C ALA A 46 27.01 -2.28 9.81
N ASP A 47 28.12 -2.33 9.07
CA ASP A 47 29.46 -2.54 9.61
C ASP A 47 29.88 -1.39 10.53
N PHE A 48 29.60 -0.13 10.15
CA PHE A 48 29.82 1.02 11.06
C PHE A 48 28.93 0.97 12.29
N PHE A 49 27.67 0.54 12.13
CA PHE A 49 26.70 0.46 13.21
C PHE A 49 27.08 -0.60 14.26
N THR A 50 27.61 -1.74 13.80
CA THR A 50 27.98 -2.90 14.64
C THR A 50 29.44 -2.89 15.11
N ALA A 51 30.25 -1.93 14.66
CA ALA A 51 31.66 -1.82 15.05
C ALA A 51 31.84 -1.74 16.58
N PRO A 52 32.76 -2.54 17.18
CA PRO A 52 33.00 -2.55 18.63
C PRO A 52 33.43 -1.20 19.19
N LYS A 53 34.11 -0.40 18.37
CA LYS A 53 34.46 1.00 18.66
C LYS A 53 33.87 1.85 17.55
N ARG A 54 32.89 2.69 17.92
CA ARG A 54 32.29 3.64 16.98
C ARG A 54 33.33 4.70 16.61
N LYS A 55 33.72 4.73 15.33
CA LYS A 55 34.58 5.78 14.78
C LYS A 55 33.82 7.07 14.49
N LEU A 56 32.51 6.97 14.28
CA LEU A 56 31.59 8.06 13.97
C LEU A 56 30.55 8.14 15.09
N GLU A 57 30.17 9.35 15.50
CA GLU A 57 29.26 9.55 16.63
C GLU A 57 27.78 9.52 16.20
N HIS A 58 27.46 9.92 14.96
CA HIS A 58 26.09 10.07 14.49
C HIS A 58 25.71 9.08 13.38
N PHE A 59 24.55 8.43 13.51
CA PHE A 59 24.04 7.45 12.53
C PHE A 59 23.86 8.06 11.13
N ARG A 60 23.39 9.32 11.07
CA ARG A 60 23.26 10.06 9.80
C ARG A 60 24.61 10.22 9.10
N GLU A 61 25.66 10.54 9.84
CA GLU A 61 27.02 10.65 9.28
C GLU A 61 27.52 9.30 8.78
N MET A 62 27.30 8.20 9.54
CA MET A 62 27.66 6.85 9.09
C MET A 62 27.04 6.51 7.73
N TRP A 63 25.76 6.84 7.53
CA TRP A 63 25.06 6.59 6.27
C TRP A 63 25.61 7.45 5.13
N LEU A 64 25.82 8.75 5.35
CA LEU A 64 26.40 9.64 4.34
C LEU A 64 27.83 9.22 3.94
N ARG A 65 28.61 8.71 4.90
CA ARG A 65 29.94 8.13 4.63
C ARG A 65 29.84 6.85 3.81
N ALA A 66 28.89 5.97 4.11
CA ALA A 66 28.66 4.76 3.33
C ALA A 66 28.28 5.07 1.88
N LEU A 67 27.41 6.08 1.66
CA LEU A 67 27.08 6.60 0.33
C LEU A 67 28.31 7.14 -0.39
N GLN A 68 29.13 7.94 0.29
CA GLN A 68 30.34 8.52 -0.30
C GLN A 68 31.36 7.46 -0.72
N MET A 69 31.51 6.40 0.06
CA MET A 69 32.43 5.29 -0.27
C MET A 69 32.04 4.56 -1.56
N ASN A 70 30.76 4.60 -1.95
CA ASN A 70 30.27 3.94 -3.16
C ASN A 70 29.98 4.91 -4.32
N ALA A 71 30.19 6.22 -4.13
CA ALA A 71 29.77 7.26 -5.06
C ALA A 71 30.48 7.24 -6.43
N GLU A 72 31.70 6.72 -6.53
CA GLU A 72 32.49 6.74 -7.78
C GLU A 72 32.11 5.62 -8.76
N SER A 73 31.42 4.57 -8.31
CA SER A 73 31.11 3.39 -9.13
C SER A 73 29.66 2.92 -9.04
N GLY A 74 28.90 3.42 -8.05
CA GLY A 74 27.53 3.02 -7.77
C GLY A 74 26.46 3.77 -8.55
N VAL A 75 25.27 3.16 -8.62
CA VAL A 75 24.04 3.81 -9.10
C VAL A 75 23.50 4.75 -8.02
N SER A 76 22.89 5.88 -8.41
CA SER A 76 22.23 6.74 -7.43
C SER A 76 21.07 6.01 -6.73
N LEU A 77 21.03 6.06 -5.40
CA LEU A 77 19.95 5.49 -4.59
C LEU A 77 18.68 6.36 -4.54
N ASP A 78 18.76 7.59 -5.05
CA ASP A 78 17.65 8.55 -5.03
C ASP A 78 17.29 9.03 -6.44
N PRO A 79 16.70 8.16 -7.28
CA PRO A 79 16.14 8.61 -8.54
C PRO A 79 14.82 9.34 -8.31
N GLU A 80 14.68 10.53 -8.87
CA GLU A 80 13.39 11.20 -8.94
C GLU A 80 12.54 10.58 -10.05
N TRP A 81 11.44 9.93 -9.66
CA TRP A 81 10.44 9.44 -10.60
C TRP A 81 9.12 10.19 -10.43
N PRO A 82 8.40 10.45 -11.54
CA PRO A 82 7.09 11.07 -11.46
C PRO A 82 6.13 10.12 -10.73
N LYS A 83 5.53 10.62 -9.64
CA LYS A 83 4.44 9.95 -8.95
C LYS A 83 3.17 10.03 -9.80
N TRP A 84 2.37 8.97 -9.77
CA TRP A 84 1.08 8.97 -10.45
C TRP A 84 0.13 9.92 -9.73
N SER A 85 -0.65 10.66 -10.52
CA SER A 85 -1.77 11.43 -9.96
C SER A 85 -2.88 10.47 -9.54
N ASN A 86 -3.73 10.89 -8.60
CA ASN A 86 -4.88 10.09 -8.17
C ASN A 86 -5.80 9.74 -9.34
N GLN A 87 -5.89 10.60 -10.36
CA GLN A 87 -6.64 10.30 -11.57
C GLN A 87 -6.07 9.09 -12.33
N ILE A 88 -4.74 9.02 -12.50
CA ILE A 88 -4.09 7.87 -13.15
C ILE A 88 -4.32 6.61 -12.33
N CYS A 89 -4.13 6.68 -11.01
CA CYS A 89 -4.38 5.54 -10.12
C CYS A 89 -5.84 5.06 -10.20
N MET A 90 -6.80 5.98 -10.22
CA MET A 90 -8.22 5.65 -10.38
C MET A 90 -8.50 4.96 -11.72
N MET A 91 -7.95 5.45 -12.83
CA MET A 91 -8.13 4.84 -14.15
C MET A 91 -7.55 3.42 -14.21
N VAL A 92 -6.33 3.23 -13.70
CA VAL A 92 -5.70 1.90 -13.62
C VAL A 92 -6.49 0.97 -12.69
N GLY A 93 -6.96 1.50 -11.56
CA GLY A 93 -7.81 0.78 -10.62
C GLY A 93 -9.12 0.31 -11.22
N GLN A 94 -9.77 1.15 -12.03
CA GLN A 94 -10.99 0.81 -12.77
C GLN A 94 -10.77 -0.35 -13.74
N GLU A 95 -9.69 -0.31 -14.51
CA GLU A 95 -9.35 -1.40 -15.43
C GLU A 95 -9.02 -2.70 -14.70
N LEU A 96 -8.27 -2.62 -13.59
CA LEU A 96 -7.96 -3.80 -12.79
C LEU A 96 -9.22 -4.38 -12.13
N TYR A 97 -10.12 -3.52 -11.64
CA TYR A 97 -11.40 -3.96 -11.10
C TYR A 97 -12.26 -4.62 -12.17
N ARG A 98 -12.33 -4.06 -13.39
CA ARG A 98 -13.06 -4.68 -14.51
C ARG A 98 -12.56 -6.09 -14.80
N ILE A 99 -11.24 -6.28 -14.89
CA ILE A 99 -10.62 -7.60 -15.06
C ILE A 99 -11.00 -8.54 -13.91
N LEU A 100 -10.93 -8.06 -12.66
CA LEU A 100 -11.33 -8.86 -11.50
C LEU A 100 -12.81 -9.23 -11.55
N TYR A 101 -13.70 -8.29 -11.87
CA TYR A 101 -15.14 -8.53 -11.94
C TYR A 101 -15.49 -9.55 -13.04
N ASP A 102 -14.92 -9.40 -14.23
CA ASP A 102 -15.21 -10.24 -15.40
C ASP A 102 -14.65 -11.67 -15.26
N HIS A 103 -13.47 -11.81 -14.65
CA HIS A 103 -12.74 -13.09 -14.64
C HIS A 103 -12.71 -13.80 -13.29
N LEU A 104 -12.83 -13.08 -12.17
CA LEU A 104 -12.83 -13.68 -10.84
C LEU A 104 -14.25 -14.13 -10.47
N THR A 105 -14.65 -15.28 -11.01
CA THR A 105 -15.94 -15.91 -10.74
C THR A 105 -15.78 -17.20 -9.94
N PHE A 106 -16.87 -17.63 -9.29
CA PHE A 106 -16.92 -18.90 -8.57
C PHE A 106 -18.29 -19.55 -8.72
N ASN A 107 -18.32 -20.89 -8.71
CA ASN A 107 -19.56 -21.64 -8.83
C ASN A 107 -20.35 -21.58 -7.52
N THR A 108 -21.44 -20.82 -7.46
CA THR A 108 -22.24 -20.65 -6.24
C THR A 108 -22.85 -21.94 -5.67
N ARG A 109 -22.95 -23.00 -6.48
CA ARG A 109 -23.53 -24.29 -6.10
C ARG A 109 -22.51 -25.37 -5.76
N ALA A 110 -21.20 -25.07 -5.71
CA ALA A 110 -20.19 -26.12 -5.54
C ALA A 110 -20.34 -26.96 -4.25
N LEU A 111 -21.00 -26.44 -3.20
CA LEU A 111 -21.28 -27.17 -1.96
C LEU A 111 -22.72 -27.73 -1.86
N LYS A 112 -23.57 -27.52 -2.87
CA LYS A 112 -24.93 -28.09 -2.89
C LYS A 112 -24.91 -29.47 -3.58
N PRO A 113 -25.70 -30.45 -3.11
CA PRO A 113 -25.83 -31.73 -3.80
C PRO A 113 -26.30 -31.50 -5.25
N GLN A 114 -25.74 -32.27 -6.19
CA GLN A 114 -26.11 -32.16 -7.61
C GLN A 114 -27.60 -32.42 -7.77
N ASP A 115 -28.26 -31.52 -8.50
CA ASP A 115 -29.65 -31.69 -8.87
C ASP A 115 -29.75 -32.80 -9.92
N PRO A 116 -30.46 -33.92 -9.66
CA PRO A 116 -30.59 -35.02 -10.62
C PRO A 116 -31.25 -34.59 -11.94
N GLU A 117 -32.01 -33.49 -11.96
CA GLU A 117 -32.69 -33.00 -13.17
C GLU A 117 -31.81 -32.08 -14.05
N ASN A 118 -30.72 -31.53 -13.51
CA ASN A 118 -29.82 -30.65 -14.26
C ASN A 118 -28.36 -30.77 -13.79
N PRO A 119 -27.67 -31.88 -14.15
CA PRO A 119 -26.31 -32.18 -13.67
C PRO A 119 -25.22 -31.19 -14.15
N HIS A 120 -25.53 -30.33 -15.14
CA HIS A 120 -24.59 -29.39 -15.76
C HIS A 120 -24.87 -27.91 -15.50
N LEU A 121 -25.85 -27.56 -14.66
CA LEU A 121 -26.14 -26.15 -14.37
C LEU A 121 -25.06 -25.53 -13.48
N ARG A 122 -23.98 -25.05 -14.11
CA ARG A 122 -22.98 -24.18 -13.46
C ARG A 122 -23.58 -22.79 -13.31
N GLN A 123 -23.73 -22.36 -12.05
CA GLN A 123 -24.19 -21.01 -11.73
C GLN A 123 -23.00 -20.24 -11.18
N ASP A 124 -22.17 -19.76 -12.10
CA ASP A 124 -21.01 -18.94 -11.78
C ASP A 124 -21.46 -17.52 -11.45
N ALA A 125 -20.90 -16.95 -10.40
CA ALA A 125 -21.15 -15.56 -9.99
C ALA A 125 -19.81 -14.85 -9.77
N PRO A 126 -19.75 -13.53 -10.02
CA PRO A 126 -18.55 -12.76 -9.71
C PRO A 126 -18.30 -12.77 -8.20
N VAL A 127 -17.02 -12.80 -7.83
CA VAL A 127 -16.59 -12.78 -6.43
C VAL A 127 -16.84 -11.40 -5.80
N LEU A 128 -16.63 -10.33 -6.57
CA LEU A 128 -16.83 -8.95 -6.17
C LEU A 128 -18.03 -8.36 -6.92
N PHE A 129 -18.79 -7.50 -6.28
CA PHE A 129 -19.89 -6.79 -6.92
C PHE A 129 -20.13 -5.43 -6.28
N GLU A 130 -20.73 -4.51 -7.04
CA GLU A 130 -21.07 -3.18 -6.57
C GLU A 130 -22.47 -3.17 -5.96
N VAL A 131 -22.62 -2.46 -4.85
CA VAL A 131 -23.90 -2.22 -4.16
C VAL A 131 -24.03 -0.74 -3.91
N THR A 132 -25.22 -0.19 -4.16
CA THR A 132 -25.57 1.17 -3.74
C THR A 132 -25.99 1.14 -2.28
N SER A 133 -25.40 2.01 -1.47
CA SER A 133 -25.79 2.18 -0.07
C SER A 133 -26.98 3.15 0.01
N ASP A 134 -28.05 2.74 0.69
CA ASP A 134 -29.32 3.49 0.81
C ASP A 134 -29.28 4.49 1.98
N ASP A 135 -28.16 5.19 2.18
CA ASP A 135 -28.05 6.20 3.24
C ASP A 135 -28.68 7.53 2.77
N PRO A 136 -29.61 8.14 3.53
CA PRO A 136 -30.34 9.32 3.08
C PRO A 136 -29.43 10.56 3.09
N GLY A 137 -28.80 10.85 1.95
CA GLY A 137 -28.01 12.06 1.76
C GLY A 137 -27.00 12.00 0.62
N ALA A 138 -26.49 10.80 0.29
CA ALA A 138 -25.67 10.57 -0.88
C ALA A 138 -25.68 9.07 -1.24
N ALA A 139 -25.94 8.75 -2.51
CA ALA A 139 -25.79 7.38 -3.01
C ALA A 139 -24.30 7.04 -3.09
N HIS A 140 -23.81 6.24 -2.14
CA HIS A 140 -22.44 5.76 -2.12
C HIS A 140 -22.37 4.38 -2.78
N TYR A 141 -21.35 4.15 -3.61
CA TYR A 141 -21.09 2.83 -4.19
C TYR A 141 -20.09 2.08 -3.32
N GLU A 142 -20.47 0.87 -2.94
CA GLU A 142 -19.64 -0.02 -2.15
C GLU A 142 -19.29 -1.26 -2.97
N ILE A 143 -18.05 -1.73 -2.86
CA ILE A 143 -17.64 -3.03 -3.37
C ILE A 143 -17.80 -4.05 -2.25
N ARG A 144 -18.52 -5.14 -2.53
CA ARG A 144 -18.79 -6.24 -1.60
C ARG A 144 -18.31 -7.57 -2.16
N VAL A 145 -17.95 -8.48 -1.26
CA VAL A 145 -17.63 -9.87 -1.59
C VAL A 145 -18.89 -10.72 -1.53
N HIS A 146 -19.04 -11.67 -2.45
CA HIS A 146 -20.21 -12.55 -2.50
C HIS A 146 -20.38 -13.33 -1.18
N PRO A 147 -21.55 -13.28 -0.52
CA PRO A 147 -21.74 -13.80 0.84
C PRO A 147 -21.55 -15.32 0.95
N ILE A 148 -21.90 -16.08 -0.10
CA ILE A 148 -21.62 -17.53 -0.17
C ILE A 148 -20.12 -17.81 -0.05
N LEU A 149 -19.27 -17.05 -0.75
CA LEU A 149 -17.83 -17.23 -0.69
C LEU A 149 -17.29 -16.95 0.72
N LEU A 150 -17.79 -15.90 1.38
CA LEU A 150 -17.43 -15.60 2.77
C LEU A 150 -17.81 -16.75 3.71
N LYS A 151 -18.99 -17.37 3.53
CA LYS A 151 -19.42 -18.54 4.31
C LYS A 151 -18.47 -19.72 4.08
N TRP A 152 -18.07 -19.97 2.84
CA TRP A 152 -17.14 -21.06 2.51
C TRP A 152 -15.76 -20.84 3.12
N TYR A 153 -15.27 -19.60 3.03
CA TYR A 153 -14.01 -19.22 3.63
C TYR A 153 -14.03 -19.48 5.14
N LYS A 154 -15.08 -19.04 5.86
CA LYS A 154 -15.27 -19.32 7.29
C LYS A 154 -15.38 -20.83 7.58
N ALA A 155 -16.15 -21.57 6.78
CA ALA A 155 -16.38 -23.00 6.97
C ALA A 155 -15.14 -23.86 6.69
N SER A 156 -14.22 -23.39 5.85
CA SER A 156 -13.02 -24.14 5.49
C SER A 156 -12.07 -24.40 6.67
N GLY A 157 -12.24 -23.69 7.80
CA GLY A 157 -11.33 -23.76 8.95
C GLY A 157 -9.90 -23.30 8.65
N ARG A 158 -9.63 -22.90 7.39
CA ARG A 158 -8.37 -22.28 6.98
C ARG A 158 -8.45 -20.82 7.34
N HIS A 159 -7.97 -20.47 8.52
CA HIS A 159 -7.56 -19.10 8.78
C HIS A 159 -6.43 -18.80 7.79
N ALA A 160 -6.62 -17.88 6.84
CA ALA A 160 -5.46 -17.40 6.08
C ALA A 160 -4.46 -16.85 7.08
N SER A 161 -3.18 -17.18 6.86
CA SER A 161 -2.09 -16.52 7.58
C SER A 161 -2.29 -15.01 7.46
N LEU A 162 -2.21 -14.32 8.60
CA LEU A 162 -2.28 -12.85 8.61
C LEU A 162 -1.13 -12.31 7.76
N VAL A 163 -1.47 -11.51 6.76
CA VAL A 163 -0.51 -10.83 5.89
C VAL A 163 -0.50 -9.37 6.29
N PHE A 164 0.67 -8.88 6.69
CA PHE A 164 0.89 -7.48 7.06
C PHE A 164 1.72 -6.80 6.00
N ASN A 165 1.50 -5.48 5.83
CA ASN A 165 2.44 -4.69 5.04
C ASN A 165 3.79 -4.64 5.79
N PRO A 166 4.94 -4.82 5.13
CA PRO A 166 6.25 -4.66 5.77
C PRO A 166 6.42 -3.33 6.53
N THR A 167 5.70 -2.28 6.14
CA THR A 167 5.74 -0.98 6.82
C THR A 167 4.87 -0.89 8.09
N GLU A 168 4.09 -1.92 8.39
CA GLU A 168 3.28 -2.05 9.62
C GLU A 168 4.01 -2.85 10.71
N LEU A 169 5.09 -3.54 10.33
CA LEU A 169 5.88 -4.37 11.23
C LEU A 169 7.19 -3.67 11.63
N PRO A 170 7.76 -4.01 12.80
CA PRO A 170 9.10 -3.56 13.17
C PRO A 170 10.15 -4.05 12.17
N MET A 171 11.17 -3.21 11.91
CA MET A 171 12.31 -3.61 11.08
C MET A 171 13.17 -4.65 11.79
N LEU A 172 13.71 -5.58 11.00
CA LEU A 172 14.62 -6.65 11.48
C LEU A 172 16.09 -6.22 11.47
N CYS A 173 16.38 -5.01 11.00
CA CYS A 173 17.72 -4.46 10.89
C CYS A 173 17.70 -2.96 11.26
N PRO A 174 18.86 -2.34 11.54
CA PRO A 174 18.93 -0.90 11.81
C PRO A 174 18.24 -0.07 10.71
N PRO A 175 17.31 0.83 11.05
CA PRO A 175 16.61 1.64 10.05
C PRO A 175 17.56 2.61 9.35
N LEU A 176 17.19 3.09 8.15
CA LEU A 176 17.91 4.19 7.52
C LEU A 176 17.77 5.45 8.38
N PRO A 177 18.86 6.16 8.70
CA PRO A 177 18.76 7.43 9.38
C PRO A 177 18.08 8.45 8.47
N TRP A 178 17.34 9.38 9.07
CA TRP A 178 16.72 10.48 8.33
C TRP A 178 17.79 11.39 7.72
N ILE A 179 17.85 11.42 6.38
CA ILE A 179 18.71 12.34 5.62
C ILE A 179 17.95 13.54 5.06
N ASP A 180 16.66 13.40 4.80
CA ASP A 180 15.78 14.51 4.48
C ASP A 180 14.35 14.22 5.00
N THR A 181 13.34 14.93 4.51
CA THR A 181 11.93 14.72 4.91
C THR A 181 11.26 13.52 4.23
N LYS A 182 11.88 12.94 3.19
CA LYS A 182 11.35 11.87 2.33
C LYS A 182 12.09 10.53 2.51
N GLN A 183 13.29 10.57 3.09
CA GLN A 183 14.25 9.47 3.14
C GLN A 183 14.68 9.22 4.58
N GLY A 184 14.27 8.06 5.08
CA GLY A 184 14.58 7.54 6.40
C GLY A 184 13.69 6.34 6.70
N GLY A 185 13.92 5.66 7.81
CA GLY A 185 13.10 4.53 8.24
C GLY A 185 13.37 3.27 7.41
N TYR A 186 12.44 2.91 6.53
CA TYR A 186 12.47 1.65 5.78
C TYR A 186 13.50 1.67 4.63
N LEU A 187 13.99 0.49 4.25
CA LEU A 187 15.02 0.35 3.20
C LEU A 187 14.50 0.70 1.79
N LEU A 188 13.32 0.16 1.43
CA LEU A 188 12.77 0.25 0.07
C LEU A 188 11.50 1.10 0.01
N SER A 189 10.64 0.98 1.02
CA SER A 189 9.41 1.75 1.15
C SER A 189 9.75 3.18 1.55
N SER A 190 9.17 4.17 0.88
CA SER A 190 9.27 5.55 1.33
C SER A 190 8.54 5.71 2.65
N SER A 191 9.15 6.40 3.62
CA SER A 191 8.42 6.94 4.76
C SER A 191 8.63 8.44 4.81
N ASP A 192 7.54 9.18 4.89
CA ASP A 192 7.58 10.62 5.12
C ASP A 192 7.89 10.87 6.61
N ALA A 193 8.82 11.78 6.89
CA ALA A 193 9.20 12.17 8.26
C ALA A 193 8.01 12.68 9.06
N THR A 194 7.05 13.29 8.36
CA THR A 194 5.78 13.73 8.90
C THR A 194 4.66 12.85 8.34
N ARG A 195 4.06 12.03 9.19
CA ARG A 195 2.77 11.42 8.87
C ARG A 195 1.69 12.48 9.12
N PHE A 196 1.34 13.23 8.09
CA PHE A 196 0.05 13.91 8.12
C PHE A 196 -1.01 12.84 7.98
N ILE A 197 -1.88 12.74 8.99
CA ILE A 197 -3.00 11.77 9.02
C ILE A 197 -3.96 11.99 7.82
N ARG A 198 -3.81 13.10 7.09
CA ARG A 198 -4.58 13.44 5.90
C ARG A 198 -3.68 13.47 4.66
N LYS A 199 -3.84 12.50 3.76
CA LYS A 199 -3.47 12.65 2.35
C LYS A 199 -4.62 13.44 1.70
N THR A 200 -4.60 14.77 1.81
CA THR A 200 -5.61 15.66 1.23
C THR A 200 -5.48 15.70 -0.29
N THR A 201 -5.84 14.61 -0.96
CA THR A 201 -6.05 14.59 -2.40
C THR A 201 -7.29 13.77 -2.76
N TYR A 202 -8.34 13.79 -1.92
CA TYR A 202 -9.65 13.35 -2.38
C TYR A 202 -10.31 14.48 -3.19
N PHE A 203 -10.84 14.11 -4.35
CA PHE A 203 -11.52 15.01 -5.27
C PHE A 203 -12.62 15.80 -4.52
N PRO A 204 -12.73 17.13 -4.71
CA PRO A 204 -13.90 17.84 -4.24
C PRO A 204 -15.11 17.38 -5.07
N GLY A 205 -15.93 16.48 -4.55
CA GLY A 205 -17.23 16.18 -5.17
C GLY A 205 -17.85 14.79 -5.04
N ALA A 206 -17.27 13.81 -4.35
CA ALA A 206 -17.96 12.53 -4.12
C ALA A 206 -17.43 11.83 -2.85
N ASP A 207 -18.35 11.48 -1.95
CA ASP A 207 -18.17 10.85 -0.63
C ASP A 207 -17.80 11.79 0.53
N ALA A 208 -18.83 12.38 1.15
CA ALA A 208 -18.71 13.12 2.42
C ALA A 208 -18.28 12.24 3.60
N ALA A 209 -18.41 10.91 3.49
CA ALA A 209 -17.90 9.95 4.47
C ALA A 209 -16.36 9.91 4.56
N ALA A 210 -15.64 10.56 3.63
CA ALA A 210 -14.19 10.74 3.69
C ALA A 210 -13.77 12.01 4.48
N ASP A 211 -14.72 12.88 4.82
CA ASP A 211 -14.49 14.19 5.47
C ASP A 211 -14.86 14.21 6.97
N ASP A 212 -15.01 13.06 7.62
CA ASP A 212 -15.50 12.97 9.00
C ASP A 212 -14.48 13.50 10.04
N ASP A 213 -14.73 14.73 10.51
CA ASP A 213 -14.77 15.20 11.91
C ASP A 213 -13.50 15.34 12.79
N LEU A 214 -12.32 15.68 12.25
CA LEU A 214 -11.18 16.15 13.09
C LEU A 214 -10.31 17.22 12.41
N ASP A 215 -10.82 18.44 12.29
CA ASP A 215 -10.13 19.59 11.68
C ASP A 215 -8.81 19.97 12.37
N PHE A 216 -7.71 19.45 11.83
CA PHE A 216 -6.38 20.00 12.03
C PHE A 216 -6.06 20.99 10.91
N ASP A 217 -6.00 22.27 11.26
CA ASP A 217 -5.61 23.37 10.38
C ASP A 217 -4.09 23.31 10.10
N ILE A 218 -3.72 23.07 8.84
CA ILE A 218 -2.32 22.97 8.39
C ILE A 218 -1.58 24.31 8.53
N SER A 219 -2.31 25.43 8.57
CA SER A 219 -1.75 26.77 8.77
C SER A 219 -1.33 27.03 10.22
N MET A 220 -1.77 26.19 11.17
CA MET A 220 -1.40 26.26 12.58
C MET A 220 -0.17 25.43 12.95
N ILE A 221 0.42 24.66 12.02
CA ILE A 221 1.64 23.91 12.30
C ILE A 221 2.80 24.91 12.39
N PRO A 222 3.41 25.10 13.58
CA PRO A 222 4.67 25.83 13.65
C PRO A 222 5.65 25.05 12.80
N ARG A 223 6.37 25.72 11.91
CA ARG A 223 7.47 25.10 11.16
C ARG A 223 8.50 24.63 12.17
N VAL A 224 8.41 23.37 12.60
CA VAL A 224 9.29 22.74 13.59
C VAL A 224 10.77 22.76 13.13
N LEU A 225 11.00 23.02 11.85
CA LEU A 225 12.33 23.16 11.25
C LEU A 225 12.87 24.59 11.20
N ASP A 226 12.10 25.62 11.59
CA ASP A 226 12.61 27.01 11.71
C ASP A 226 13.30 27.27 13.07
N SER A 227 13.41 26.24 13.92
CA SER A 227 14.00 26.33 15.28
C SER A 227 15.06 25.26 15.58
N LEU A 228 15.61 24.63 14.54
CA LEU A 228 16.86 23.84 14.57
C LEU A 228 17.85 24.42 13.56
#